data_AF-A0A1G9Z7E0-F1
#
_entry.id   AF-A0A1G9Z7E0-F1
#
_cell.length_a   1.000
_cell.length_b   1.000
_cell.length_c   1.000
_cell.angle_alpha   90.00
_cell.angle_beta   90.00
_cell.angle_gamma   90.00
#
_symmetry.space_group_name_H-M   'P 1'
#
loop_
_entity.id
_entity.type
_entity.pdbx_description
1 polymer ?
#
loop_
_entity_poly.entity_id
_entity_poly.type
_entity_poly.pdbx_seq_one_letter_code
_entity_poly.pdbx_strand_id
1 'polypeptide(L)'
;MESRQDRHRKPKKERFQNKTPLKVMGGLTLAAAACLAIGIGASYWTSNSKTAEKTESASSPIPIDSPQPAKPTSSPSTQPSAKPSPESPANAVIATPTPAASDKPAGSGGQVKLSFVGDVLLASKVEDILKQNGYDYPYTNVKDFLSKPDYTIANLETPITTKGTVQNKDYVYRSSPLALPALKASGIDLVNLANNHVMDYGPEGLLDTMDALDQEGVKRMGAGKDLEEAYKPVIVEKDGVKIAFFGFSRVVPEASWKAGPGHLGVAETYNYKLPVEAIQKAKAEADLVVVVTHWGIERSDQPDKNQTDLAHRYIDAGADLVVGGHPHVLQGFEQYKGKWIAYSLGNFIFTTNDNPKTWETVILEAACSKDTSCSIHLVPILTKSALPTPMSIEDGAKLFQRLSQISHGAQVDTQGNVSKK
;
A
#
# COMPACT_ATOMS: atom_id res chain seq x y z
N MET A 1 -3.35 -43.01 46.58
CA MET A 1 -2.83 -42.96 47.96
C MET A 1 -2.74 -41.48 48.33
N GLU A 2 -3.83 -40.84 48.80
CA GLU A 2 -4.22 -40.73 50.24
C GLU A 2 -3.02 -40.37 51.14
N SER A 3 -3.00 -39.27 51.93
CA SER A 3 -4.03 -38.79 52.84
C SER A 3 -3.73 -37.37 53.41
N ARG A 4 -4.78 -36.54 53.49
CA ARG A 4 -5.22 -35.53 54.52
C ARG A 4 -4.18 -34.67 55.26
N GLN A 5 -4.21 -33.33 55.08
CA GLN A 5 -5.01 -32.32 55.84
C GLN A 5 -4.66 -32.18 57.33
N ASP A 6 -4.08 -31.04 57.71
CA ASP A 6 -4.72 -30.18 58.73
C ASP A 6 -4.30 -28.69 58.65
N ARG A 7 -5.23 -27.80 59.03
CA ARG A 7 -5.17 -26.34 58.95
C ARG A 7 -4.83 -25.75 60.33
N HIS A 8 -4.12 -24.62 60.39
CA HIS A 8 -4.40 -23.44 61.25
C HIS A 8 -3.37 -22.32 60.96
N ARG A 9 -3.76 -21.19 60.34
CA ARG A 9 -4.34 -19.93 60.89
C ARG A 9 -3.26 -18.88 61.23
N LYS A 10 -3.32 -17.75 60.49
CA LYS A 10 -2.46 -16.55 60.48
C LYS A 10 -2.20 -15.89 61.85
N PRO A 11 -1.19 -15.00 61.92
CA PRO A 11 -1.44 -13.65 62.41
C PRO A 11 -1.15 -12.53 61.39
N LYS A 12 -1.71 -11.36 61.69
CA LYS A 12 -1.89 -10.15 60.86
C LYS A 12 -0.73 -9.16 61.00
N LYS A 13 -0.51 -8.42 59.89
CA LYS A 13 -0.13 -6.99 59.74
C LYS A 13 0.45 -6.26 60.97
N GLU A 14 1.65 -5.71 60.80
CA GLU A 14 2.05 -4.47 61.47
C GLU A 14 2.25 -3.33 60.47
N ARG A 15 1.69 -2.19 60.87
CA ARG A 15 1.65 -0.88 60.24
C ARG A 15 2.73 -0.07 60.96
N PHE A 16 3.74 0.45 60.26
CA PHE A 16 4.60 1.47 60.85
C PHE A 16 4.16 2.85 60.35
N GLN A 17 3.71 3.67 61.30
CA GLN A 17 3.48 5.10 61.13
C GLN A 17 4.43 5.88 62.04
N ASN A 18 4.93 6.97 61.47
CA ASN A 18 5.36 8.23 62.06
C ASN A 18 6.66 8.25 62.88
N LYS A 19 7.57 9.15 62.47
CA LYS A 19 7.75 10.46 63.12
C LYS A 19 8.66 11.38 62.30
N THR A 20 8.15 12.57 61.98
CA THR A 20 8.93 13.79 61.69
C THR A 20 9.67 14.25 62.96
N PRO A 21 10.73 15.06 62.81
CA PRO A 21 10.55 16.46 63.19
C PRO A 21 11.19 17.47 62.22
N LEU A 22 10.59 18.66 62.29
CA LEU A 22 10.86 19.93 61.63
C LEU A 22 11.96 20.72 62.37
N LYS A 23 12.84 21.42 61.66
CA LYS A 23 13.54 22.70 62.01
C LYS A 23 14.22 23.20 60.71
N VAL A 24 13.79 24.25 60.01
CA VAL A 24 13.61 25.71 60.27
C VAL A 24 14.83 26.55 59.82
N MET A 25 14.53 27.53 58.95
CA MET A 25 15.22 28.80 58.58
C MET A 25 16.55 28.72 57.79
N GLY A 26 16.82 29.56 56.78
CA GLY A 26 16.10 30.72 56.24
C GLY A 26 16.87 31.38 55.06
N GLY A 27 16.28 32.43 54.47
CA GLY A 27 16.84 33.28 53.40
C GLY A 27 16.11 33.08 52.05
N LEU A 28 15.05 33.79 51.65
CA LEU A 28 14.76 35.24 51.61
C LEU A 28 15.59 35.99 50.56
N THR A 29 15.01 36.18 49.36
CA THR A 29 14.85 37.44 48.59
C THR A 29 14.17 37.12 47.24
N LEU A 30 12.90 37.50 47.03
CA LEU A 30 12.41 38.79 46.51
C LEU A 30 12.68 39.03 45.00
N ALA A 31 11.68 38.76 44.18
CA ALA A 31 11.26 39.64 43.09
C ALA A 31 9.77 39.36 42.79
N ALA A 32 8.94 40.35 43.10
CA ALA A 32 7.50 40.33 43.01
C ALA A 32 7.01 41.23 41.86
N ALA A 33 5.80 40.91 41.37
CA ALA A 33 4.77 41.84 40.88
C ALA A 33 5.07 42.52 39.52
N ALA A 34 4.14 42.90 38.66
CA ALA A 34 2.67 42.93 38.54
C ALA A 34 2.41 43.07 37.01
N CYS A 35 1.25 42.80 36.41
CA CYS A 35 0.02 43.58 36.54
C CYS A 35 -1.18 42.84 35.95
N LEU A 36 -2.31 43.13 36.58
CA LEU A 36 -3.66 42.70 36.31
C LEU A 36 -4.38 43.77 35.48
N ALA A 37 -5.39 43.34 34.71
CA ALA A 37 -6.72 43.96 34.59
C ALA A 37 -7.11 44.75 33.31
N ILE A 38 -8.22 44.25 32.71
CA ILE A 38 -9.37 44.95 32.08
C ILE A 38 -9.12 45.52 30.66
N GLY A 39 -9.97 45.37 29.63
CA GLY A 39 -11.32 44.83 29.48
C GLY A 39 -12.09 45.62 28.41
N ILE A 40 -12.91 44.91 27.61
CA ILE A 40 -14.12 45.36 26.89
C ILE A 40 -13.95 46.27 25.65
N GLY A 41 -14.52 45.83 24.53
CA GLY A 41 -14.82 46.68 23.36
C GLY A 41 -15.20 45.92 22.10
N ALA A 42 -16.36 45.26 22.09
CA ALA A 42 -17.01 44.78 20.86
C ALA A 42 -17.60 45.96 20.08
N SER A 43 -17.67 45.87 18.74
CA SER A 43 -18.95 45.69 18.01
C SER A 43 -18.84 45.89 16.48
N TYR A 44 -19.79 45.25 15.79
CA TYR A 44 -20.35 45.56 14.46
C TYR A 44 -19.63 45.10 13.19
N TRP A 45 -20.03 43.94 12.67
CA TRP A 45 -20.88 43.90 11.46
C TRP A 45 -21.56 42.52 11.29
N THR A 46 -22.89 42.50 11.35
CA THR A 46 -23.74 41.46 10.77
C THR A 46 -24.84 42.17 9.99
N SER A 47 -25.15 41.68 8.78
CA SER A 47 -26.47 41.88 8.20
C SER A 47 -26.89 40.75 7.25
N ASN A 48 -27.96 40.07 7.68
CA ASN A 48 -29.13 39.59 6.92
C ASN A 48 -28.94 38.59 5.76
N SER A 49 -29.77 37.54 5.63
CA SER A 49 -31.23 37.39 5.86
C SER A 49 -31.58 36.01 6.44
N LYS A 50 -32.49 35.83 7.44
CA LYS A 50 -33.97 35.67 7.35
C LYS A 50 -34.41 34.79 6.15
N THR A 51 -35.30 33.80 6.20
CA THR A 51 -36.25 33.18 7.16
C THR A 51 -36.93 32.04 6.37
N ALA A 52 -37.30 30.91 7.01
CA ALA A 52 -38.48 30.05 6.76
C ALA A 52 -38.19 28.64 7.32
N GLU A 53 -38.71 28.28 8.50
CA GLU A 53 -39.99 27.62 8.75
C GLU A 53 -40.02 26.11 8.45
N LYS A 54 -40.38 25.37 9.49
CA LYS A 54 -40.61 23.92 9.52
C LYS A 54 -41.78 23.54 8.61
N THR A 55 -41.65 22.43 7.92
CA THR A 55 -42.79 21.53 7.68
C THR A 55 -42.31 20.09 7.72
N GLU A 56 -42.78 19.35 8.73
CA GLU A 56 -42.76 17.89 8.74
C GLU A 56 -43.77 17.37 7.72
N SER A 57 -43.37 16.36 6.96
CA SER A 57 -44.30 15.50 6.24
C SER A 57 -43.66 14.12 6.07
N ALA A 58 -44.17 13.18 6.84
CA ALA A 58 -43.88 11.76 6.71
C ALA A 58 -44.36 11.22 5.35
N SER A 59 -43.56 10.36 4.72
CA SER A 59 -44.04 9.41 3.72
C SER A 59 -43.35 8.07 3.93
N SER A 60 -44.13 7.10 4.40
CA SER A 60 -43.82 5.66 4.43
C SER A 60 -43.74 5.08 3.00
N PRO A 61 -43.15 3.87 2.83
CA PRO A 61 -42.57 3.42 1.58
C PRO A 61 -43.58 2.67 0.68
N ILE A 62 -43.33 2.68 -0.64
CA ILE A 62 -44.01 1.82 -1.62
C ILE A 62 -42.92 1.21 -2.55
N PRO A 63 -43.18 0.10 -3.25
CA PRO A 63 -42.65 -1.22 -2.94
C PRO A 63 -41.61 -1.71 -3.97
N ILE A 64 -40.89 -2.75 -3.57
CA ILE A 64 -39.98 -3.53 -4.40
C ILE A 64 -40.82 -4.31 -5.42
N ASP A 65 -40.54 -4.12 -6.71
CA ASP A 65 -40.95 -5.05 -7.76
C ASP A 65 -39.71 -5.55 -8.51
N SER A 66 -39.51 -6.86 -8.44
CA SER A 66 -38.38 -7.58 -9.02
C SER A 66 -38.88 -8.35 -10.25
N PRO A 67 -38.28 -8.18 -11.44
CA PRO A 67 -38.56 -9.08 -12.56
C PRO A 67 -37.67 -10.32 -12.47
N GLN A 68 -38.32 -11.47 -12.29
CA GLN A 68 -37.77 -12.82 -12.42
C GLN A 68 -37.59 -13.20 -13.90
N PRO A 69 -36.46 -13.76 -14.34
CA PRO A 69 -36.40 -14.49 -15.60
C PRO A 69 -36.68 -15.98 -15.44
N ALA A 70 -37.44 -16.52 -16.40
CA ALA A 70 -37.92 -17.88 -16.47
C ALA A 70 -36.83 -18.95 -16.75
N LYS A 71 -37.04 -20.16 -16.21
CA LYS A 71 -36.40 -21.40 -16.64
C LYS A 71 -36.86 -21.81 -18.04
N PRO A 72 -36.01 -22.53 -18.79
CA PRO A 72 -36.49 -23.69 -19.53
C PRO A 72 -35.76 -24.99 -19.18
N THR A 73 -36.54 -26.07 -19.26
CA THR A 73 -36.26 -27.48 -19.01
C THR A 73 -35.58 -28.20 -20.19
N SER A 74 -34.78 -29.21 -19.85
CA SER A 74 -34.28 -30.42 -20.58
C SER A 74 -35.28 -31.07 -21.55
N SER A 75 -35.00 -31.90 -22.58
CA SER A 75 -33.90 -32.76 -23.14
C SER A 75 -34.46 -33.40 -24.45
N PRO A 76 -33.88 -34.43 -25.13
CA PRO A 76 -32.49 -34.83 -25.49
C PRO A 76 -32.33 -35.09 -27.02
N SER A 77 -31.09 -35.35 -27.52
CA SER A 77 -30.78 -36.51 -28.40
C SER A 77 -29.36 -36.46 -29.04
N THR A 78 -28.63 -37.57 -28.83
CA THR A 78 -27.67 -38.29 -29.71
C THR A 78 -26.37 -37.67 -30.25
N GLN A 79 -25.26 -38.31 -29.81
CA GLN A 79 -23.93 -38.42 -30.44
C GLN A 79 -23.97 -38.91 -31.91
N PRO A 80 -22.90 -38.64 -32.69
CA PRO A 80 -21.86 -39.67 -32.87
C PRO A 80 -20.41 -39.17 -32.72
N SER A 81 -19.56 -40.11 -32.30
CA SER A 81 -18.11 -40.05 -32.17
C SER A 81 -17.36 -39.68 -33.45
N ALA A 82 -16.31 -38.87 -33.32
CA ALA A 82 -15.06 -39.03 -34.08
C ALA A 82 -13.91 -38.30 -33.37
N LYS A 83 -12.84 -39.04 -33.11
CA LYS A 83 -11.55 -38.57 -32.57
C LYS A 83 -10.70 -38.01 -33.73
N PRO A 84 -9.90 -36.96 -33.50
CA PRO A 84 -8.58 -36.94 -34.12
C PRO A 84 -7.45 -36.67 -33.11
N SER A 85 -6.34 -37.36 -33.35
CA SER A 85 -5.02 -37.14 -32.76
C SER A 85 -4.40 -35.81 -33.27
N PRO A 86 -3.38 -35.25 -32.59
CA PRO A 86 -2.90 -33.91 -32.85
C PRO A 86 -1.91 -33.87 -34.03
N GLU A 87 -2.16 -32.97 -34.97
CA GLU A 87 -1.16 -32.49 -35.93
C GLU A 87 -0.49 -31.23 -35.38
N SER A 88 0.84 -31.28 -35.33
CA SER A 88 1.72 -30.12 -35.17
C SER A 88 1.64 -29.24 -36.41
N PRO A 89 1.78 -27.90 -36.27
CA PRO A 89 2.84 -27.29 -37.06
C PRO A 89 3.60 -26.14 -36.39
N ALA A 90 4.89 -26.17 -36.68
CA ALA A 90 5.74 -25.07 -37.15
C ALA A 90 6.03 -23.87 -36.23
N ASN A 91 7.29 -23.85 -35.79
CA ASN A 91 8.11 -22.69 -35.44
C ASN A 91 7.73 -21.40 -36.16
N ALA A 92 7.17 -20.44 -35.41
CA ALA A 92 7.30 -19.02 -35.70
C ALA A 92 8.28 -18.44 -34.67
N VAL A 93 9.51 -18.19 -35.12
CA VAL A 93 10.54 -17.50 -34.34
C VAL A 93 10.10 -16.05 -34.18
N ILE A 94 9.68 -15.68 -32.97
CA ILE A 94 9.43 -14.29 -32.60
C ILE A 94 10.79 -13.69 -32.24
N ALA A 95 11.35 -12.89 -33.14
CA ALA A 95 12.50 -12.06 -32.86
C ALA A 95 12.05 -10.88 -31.98
N THR A 96 12.45 -10.90 -30.71
CA THR A 96 12.42 -9.73 -29.83
C THR A 96 13.40 -8.68 -30.36
N PRO A 97 13.00 -7.41 -30.53
CA PRO A 97 13.97 -6.35 -30.78
C PRO A 97 14.77 -6.10 -29.49
N THR A 98 16.03 -6.52 -29.51
CA THR A 98 17.05 -6.12 -28.53
C THR A 98 17.18 -4.59 -28.56
N PRO A 99 17.04 -3.87 -27.42
CA PRO A 99 17.37 -2.46 -27.38
C PRO A 99 18.86 -2.31 -27.66
N ALA A 100 19.20 -1.51 -28.69
CA ALA A 100 20.57 -1.12 -28.95
C ALA A 100 21.12 -0.37 -27.73
N ALA A 101 22.00 -1.04 -26.99
CA ALA A 101 22.78 -0.41 -25.94
C ALA A 101 23.64 0.69 -26.59
N SER A 102 23.39 1.93 -26.18
CA SER A 102 24.32 3.02 -26.43
C SER A 102 25.52 2.82 -25.50
N ASP A 103 26.61 2.29 -26.04
CA ASP A 103 27.90 2.22 -25.36
C ASP A 103 28.47 3.64 -25.21
N LYS A 104 28.03 4.32 -24.16
CA LYS A 104 28.76 5.43 -23.56
C LYS A 104 29.21 4.94 -22.19
N PRO A 105 30.49 5.11 -21.81
CA PRO A 105 30.95 4.64 -20.51
C PRO A 105 30.11 5.33 -19.43
N ALA A 106 29.33 4.54 -18.69
CA ALA A 106 28.63 5.00 -17.52
C ALA A 106 29.68 5.59 -16.57
N GLY A 107 29.43 6.81 -16.10
CA GLY A 107 30.13 7.33 -14.93
C GLY A 107 30.05 6.29 -13.81
N SER A 108 31.05 6.30 -12.92
CA SER A 108 31.35 5.27 -11.93
C SER A 108 30.28 5.03 -10.82
N GLY A 109 28.99 5.26 -11.09
CA GLY A 109 27.87 4.88 -10.23
C GLY A 109 27.02 3.82 -10.93
N GLY A 110 26.89 2.63 -10.32
CA GLY A 110 26.02 1.56 -10.82
C GLY A 110 24.57 2.05 -10.98
N GLN A 111 23.89 1.59 -12.02
CA GLN A 111 22.46 1.83 -12.19
C GLN A 111 21.69 0.65 -11.58
N VAL A 112 20.78 0.92 -10.66
CA VAL A 112 19.89 -0.10 -10.07
C VAL A 112 18.55 -0.13 -10.81
N LYS A 113 18.05 -1.34 -11.08
CA LYS A 113 16.76 -1.60 -11.73
C LYS A 113 15.73 -2.03 -10.69
N LEU A 114 14.66 -1.28 -10.60
CA LEU A 114 13.55 -1.52 -9.68
C LEU A 114 12.29 -1.79 -10.48
N SER A 115 11.48 -2.77 -10.07
CA SER A 115 10.12 -2.95 -10.57
C SER A 115 9.11 -2.68 -9.47
N PHE A 116 8.02 -2.02 -9.83
CA PHE A 116 6.89 -1.76 -8.94
C PHE A 116 5.62 -2.32 -9.55
N VAL A 117 4.85 -3.01 -8.72
CA VAL A 117 3.52 -3.47 -9.07
C VAL A 117 2.49 -2.87 -8.14
N GLY A 118 1.23 -2.84 -8.60
CA GLY A 118 0.10 -2.35 -7.83
C GLY A 118 -0.32 -3.24 -6.67
N ASP A 119 -1.59 -3.12 -6.29
CA ASP A 119 -2.18 -3.80 -5.14
C ASP A 119 -2.22 -5.33 -5.35
N VAL A 120 -1.72 -6.07 -4.35
CA VAL A 120 -1.67 -7.54 -4.32
C VAL A 120 -2.57 -8.04 -3.20
N LEU A 121 -3.70 -8.63 -3.60
CA LEU A 121 -4.67 -9.30 -2.76
C LEU A 121 -4.65 -10.81 -3.04
N LEU A 122 -4.23 -11.60 -2.06
CA LEU A 122 -4.10 -13.07 -2.16
C LEU A 122 -5.23 -13.79 -1.41
N ALA A 123 -6.37 -13.14 -1.23
CA ALA A 123 -7.46 -13.58 -0.36
C ALA A 123 -8.78 -13.73 -1.12
N SER A 124 -9.81 -14.25 -0.44
CA SER A 124 -11.16 -14.36 -0.99
C SER A 124 -11.15 -15.15 -2.31
N LYS A 125 -11.86 -14.68 -3.33
CA LYS A 125 -11.90 -15.31 -4.66
C LYS A 125 -10.52 -15.52 -5.30
N VAL A 126 -9.52 -14.69 -4.96
CA VAL A 126 -8.16 -14.93 -5.45
C VAL A 126 -7.61 -16.21 -4.86
N GLU A 127 -7.75 -16.42 -3.55
CA GLU A 127 -7.28 -17.63 -2.89
C GLU A 127 -7.94 -18.90 -3.47
N ASP A 128 -9.22 -18.83 -3.83
CA ASP A 128 -9.91 -19.94 -4.50
C ASP A 128 -9.27 -20.29 -5.85
N ILE A 129 -8.89 -19.27 -6.63
CA ILE A 129 -8.17 -19.43 -7.91
C ILE A 129 -6.79 -20.04 -7.66
N LEU A 130 -6.06 -19.59 -6.64
CA LEU A 130 -4.73 -20.13 -6.30
C LEU A 130 -4.82 -21.60 -5.87
N LYS A 131 -5.80 -21.96 -5.05
CA LYS A 131 -6.00 -23.36 -4.62
C LYS A 131 -6.32 -24.29 -5.79
N GLN A 132 -6.98 -23.77 -6.82
CA GLN A 132 -7.34 -24.55 -8.02
C GLN A 132 -6.18 -24.69 -9.02
N ASN A 133 -5.39 -23.63 -9.21
CA ASN A 133 -4.39 -23.55 -10.29
C ASN A 133 -2.94 -23.64 -9.82
N GLY A 134 -2.69 -23.58 -8.52
CA GLY A 134 -1.36 -23.43 -7.92
C GLY A 134 -1.12 -21.99 -7.45
N TYR A 135 -0.32 -21.84 -6.38
CA TYR A 135 -0.01 -20.52 -5.81
C TYR A 135 0.90 -19.67 -6.71
N ASP A 136 1.58 -20.29 -7.68
CA ASP A 136 2.42 -19.63 -8.69
C ASP A 136 1.62 -19.07 -9.88
N TYR A 137 0.35 -19.46 -10.02
CA TYR A 137 -0.53 -19.05 -11.12
C TYR A 137 -0.50 -17.54 -11.46
N PRO A 138 -0.62 -16.60 -10.51
CA PRO A 138 -0.67 -15.17 -10.80
C PRO A 138 0.60 -14.63 -11.49
N TYR A 139 1.72 -15.31 -11.32
CA TYR A 139 3.02 -14.81 -11.75
C TYR A 139 3.45 -15.39 -13.10
N THR A 140 2.73 -16.39 -13.62
CA THR A 140 3.13 -17.17 -14.80
C THR A 140 3.41 -16.32 -16.03
N ASN A 141 2.58 -15.30 -16.31
CA ASN A 141 2.72 -14.44 -17.49
C ASN A 141 3.66 -13.25 -17.31
N VAL A 142 4.13 -13.00 -16.08
CA VAL A 142 4.89 -11.78 -15.72
C VAL A 142 6.19 -12.04 -14.99
N LYS A 143 6.54 -13.30 -14.74
CA LYS A 143 7.70 -13.73 -13.94
C LYS A 143 9.01 -13.02 -14.33
N ASP A 144 9.26 -12.83 -15.61
CA ASP A 144 10.47 -12.18 -16.09
C ASP A 144 10.55 -10.70 -15.70
N PHE A 145 9.42 -9.99 -15.68
CA PHE A 145 9.36 -8.58 -15.27
C PHE A 145 9.53 -8.41 -13.76
N LEU A 146 9.26 -9.47 -12.99
CA LEU A 146 9.38 -9.49 -11.53
C LEU A 146 10.75 -10.00 -11.05
N SER A 147 11.39 -10.92 -11.78
CA SER A 147 12.61 -11.61 -11.32
C SER A 147 13.92 -11.10 -11.92
N LYS A 148 13.87 -10.37 -13.04
CA LYS A 148 15.07 -9.77 -13.68
C LYS A 148 15.55 -8.45 -13.06
N PRO A 149 14.67 -7.57 -12.52
CA PRO A 149 15.11 -6.38 -11.79
C PRO A 149 15.95 -6.74 -10.56
N ASP A 150 16.67 -5.77 -10.01
CA ASP A 150 17.44 -5.96 -8.78
C ASP A 150 16.55 -6.09 -7.55
N TYR A 151 15.44 -5.35 -7.55
CA TYR A 151 14.38 -5.45 -6.54
C TYR A 151 13.00 -5.25 -7.16
N THR A 152 12.04 -6.09 -6.79
CA THR A 152 10.61 -5.87 -7.10
C THR A 152 9.81 -5.57 -5.84
N ILE A 153 8.98 -4.53 -5.92
CA ILE A 153 8.21 -3.97 -4.81
C ILE A 153 6.71 -4.04 -5.10
N ALA A 154 5.93 -4.46 -4.11
CA ALA A 154 4.46 -4.55 -4.19
C ALA A 154 3.78 -3.91 -2.97
N ASN A 155 2.49 -3.59 -3.08
CA ASN A 155 1.62 -3.33 -1.94
C ASN A 155 0.88 -4.63 -1.56
N LEU A 156 1.16 -5.23 -0.41
CA LEU A 156 0.50 -6.46 0.04
C LEU A 156 -0.75 -6.09 0.86
N GLU A 157 -1.90 -6.08 0.20
CA GLU A 157 -3.15 -5.54 0.73
C GLU A 157 -4.02 -6.62 1.39
N THR A 158 -3.40 -7.41 2.26
CA THR A 158 -4.05 -8.52 2.96
C THR A 158 -3.14 -9.01 4.09
N PRO A 159 -3.69 -9.45 5.24
CA PRO A 159 -2.91 -10.13 6.24
C PRO A 159 -2.62 -11.56 5.79
N ILE A 160 -1.38 -12.02 6.01
CA ILE A 160 -0.98 -13.41 5.89
C ILE A 160 -1.11 -14.05 7.27
N THR A 161 -2.20 -14.76 7.54
CA THR A 161 -2.41 -15.32 8.88
C THR A 161 -3.38 -16.50 8.90
N THR A 162 -3.19 -17.37 9.89
CA THR A 162 -4.18 -18.41 10.27
C THR A 162 -4.90 -18.10 11.58
N LYS A 163 -4.56 -16.97 12.22
CA LYS A 163 -4.98 -16.58 13.57
C LYS A 163 -5.52 -15.15 13.60
N GLY A 164 -5.82 -14.62 14.78
CA GLY A 164 -6.35 -13.27 14.96
C GLY A 164 -7.87 -13.20 14.92
N THR A 165 -8.37 -12.03 15.35
CA THR A 165 -9.78 -11.73 15.50
C THR A 165 -10.24 -10.84 14.36
N VAL A 166 -11.28 -11.27 13.65
CA VAL A 166 -11.90 -10.48 12.57
C VAL A 166 -12.27 -9.08 13.05
N GLN A 167 -11.89 -8.07 12.29
CA GLN A 167 -12.26 -6.68 12.56
C GLN A 167 -13.61 -6.35 11.91
N ASN A 168 -14.35 -5.41 12.50
CA ASN A 168 -15.66 -5.02 12.00
C ASN A 168 -15.53 -4.07 10.79
N LYS A 169 -15.54 -4.65 9.58
CA LYS A 169 -15.43 -3.93 8.31
C LYS A 169 -16.33 -4.59 7.25
N ASP A 170 -16.70 -3.83 6.23
CA ASP A 170 -17.46 -4.34 5.07
C ASP A 170 -16.68 -5.40 4.28
N TYR A 171 -15.37 -5.22 4.19
CA TYR A 171 -14.45 -6.14 3.53
C TYR A 171 -13.33 -6.53 4.49
N VAL A 172 -13.23 -7.84 4.73
CA VAL A 172 -12.22 -8.47 5.58
C VAL A 172 -11.53 -9.53 4.75
N TYR A 173 -10.22 -9.43 4.62
CA TYR A 173 -9.39 -10.36 3.87
C TYR A 173 -8.47 -11.16 4.78
N ARG A 174 -8.28 -12.43 4.44
CA ARG A 174 -7.28 -13.33 5.03
C ARG A 174 -6.60 -14.08 3.92
N SER A 175 -5.28 -13.99 3.86
CA SER A 175 -4.47 -14.77 2.95
C SER A 175 -3.76 -15.90 3.69
N SER A 176 -3.69 -17.05 3.04
CA SER A 176 -2.98 -18.21 3.54
C SER A 176 -1.46 -17.99 3.46
N PRO A 177 -0.69 -18.36 4.51
CA PRO A 177 0.77 -18.41 4.44
C PRO A 177 1.33 -19.25 3.29
N LEU A 178 0.54 -20.20 2.76
CA LEU A 178 0.93 -21.02 1.60
C LEU A 178 1.17 -20.21 0.32
N ALA A 179 0.72 -18.96 0.25
CA ALA A 179 0.97 -18.09 -0.90
C ALA A 179 2.37 -17.46 -0.89
N LEU A 180 3.04 -17.40 0.27
CA LEU A 180 4.33 -16.70 0.41
C LEU A 180 5.48 -17.31 -0.41
N PRO A 181 5.66 -18.65 -0.46
CA PRO A 181 6.72 -19.23 -1.28
C PRO A 181 6.62 -18.88 -2.75
N ALA A 182 5.39 -18.87 -3.30
CA ALA A 182 5.17 -18.48 -4.69
C ALA A 182 5.38 -16.97 -4.92
N LEU A 183 4.94 -16.14 -3.96
CA LEU A 183 5.21 -14.70 -3.98
C LEU A 183 6.72 -14.43 -4.01
N LYS A 184 7.51 -15.08 -3.13
CA LYS A 184 8.96 -14.89 -3.12
C LYS A 184 9.62 -15.44 -4.39
N ALA A 185 9.23 -16.63 -4.83
CA ALA A 185 9.78 -17.26 -6.05
C ALA A 185 9.43 -16.50 -7.34
N SER A 186 8.40 -15.64 -7.31
CA SER A 186 8.07 -14.77 -8.45
C SER A 186 9.11 -13.67 -8.69
N GLY A 187 9.86 -13.29 -7.67
CA GLY A 187 10.79 -12.15 -7.69
C GLY A 187 10.34 -10.96 -6.86
N ILE A 188 9.18 -11.00 -6.17
CA ILE A 188 8.80 -9.94 -5.23
C ILE A 188 9.73 -9.99 -4.01
N ASP A 189 10.44 -8.89 -3.77
CA ASP A 189 11.47 -8.78 -2.75
C ASP A 189 11.05 -7.94 -1.55
N LEU A 190 10.25 -6.90 -1.78
CA LEU A 190 9.78 -5.98 -0.76
C LEU A 190 8.26 -5.77 -0.85
N VAL A 191 7.59 -5.68 0.30
CA VAL A 191 6.17 -5.35 0.36
C VAL A 191 5.89 -4.18 1.29
N ASN A 192 5.01 -3.26 0.85
CA ASN A 192 4.37 -2.31 1.73
C ASN A 192 3.22 -2.99 2.50
N LEU A 193 3.24 -2.86 3.81
CA LEU A 193 2.19 -3.32 4.72
C LEU A 193 1.30 -2.16 5.20
N ALA A 194 1.70 -0.91 5.00
CA ALA A 194 0.86 0.23 5.37
C ALA A 194 -0.33 0.35 4.40
N ASN A 195 -1.44 -0.30 4.73
CA ASN A 195 -2.70 -0.21 4.00
C ASN A 195 -3.89 -0.51 4.94
N ASN A 196 -5.09 -0.34 4.39
CA ASN A 196 -6.35 -0.50 5.11
C ASN A 196 -6.72 -1.95 5.40
N HIS A 197 -6.02 -2.96 4.87
CA HIS A 197 -6.39 -4.38 5.00
C HIS A 197 -5.42 -5.21 5.85
N VAL A 198 -4.19 -4.75 6.08
CA VAL A 198 -3.18 -5.54 6.80
C VAL A 198 -3.57 -5.94 8.23
N MET A 199 -4.50 -5.22 8.87
CA MET A 199 -4.99 -5.53 10.21
C MET A 199 -6.43 -6.06 10.22
N ASP A 200 -6.93 -6.63 9.12
CA ASP A 200 -8.29 -7.20 9.05
C ASP A 200 -8.56 -8.32 10.09
N TYR A 201 -7.50 -8.91 10.63
CA TYR A 201 -7.54 -9.87 11.74
C TYR A 201 -6.87 -9.35 13.02
N GLY A 202 -6.80 -8.02 13.15
CA GLY A 202 -6.30 -7.31 14.33
C GLY A 202 -4.78 -7.42 14.52
N PRO A 203 -4.29 -7.02 15.72
CA PRO A 203 -2.87 -7.03 16.06
C PRO A 203 -2.18 -8.39 15.87
N GLU A 204 -2.86 -9.49 16.21
CA GLU A 204 -2.31 -10.84 16.03
C GLU A 204 -2.14 -11.17 14.53
N GLY A 205 -3.09 -10.79 13.68
CA GLY A 205 -2.97 -11.00 12.23
C GLY A 205 -1.82 -10.20 11.61
N LEU A 206 -1.59 -8.95 12.06
CA LEU A 206 -0.45 -8.15 11.62
C LEU A 206 0.89 -8.76 12.09
N LEU A 207 0.98 -9.20 13.36
CA LEU A 207 2.19 -9.88 13.86
C LEU A 207 2.50 -11.14 13.05
N ASP A 208 1.50 -12.01 12.83
CA ASP A 208 1.66 -13.25 12.05
C ASP A 208 2.09 -12.94 10.61
N THR A 209 1.54 -11.88 10.02
CA THR A 209 1.94 -11.40 8.68
C THR A 209 3.40 -10.98 8.65
N MET A 210 3.84 -10.17 9.62
CA MET A 210 5.22 -9.71 9.71
C MET A 210 6.19 -10.88 9.92
N ASP A 211 5.88 -11.78 10.86
CA ASP A 211 6.72 -12.94 11.16
C ASP A 211 6.79 -13.91 9.97
N ALA A 212 5.68 -14.12 9.24
CA ALA A 212 5.66 -14.99 8.07
C ALA A 212 6.49 -14.42 6.89
N LEU A 213 6.42 -13.11 6.65
CA LEU A 213 7.24 -12.43 5.64
C LEU A 213 8.74 -12.48 5.99
N ASP A 214 9.06 -12.23 7.26
CA ASP A 214 10.44 -12.28 7.76
C ASP A 214 11.01 -13.71 7.63
N GLN A 215 10.21 -14.75 7.87
CA GLN A 215 10.60 -16.16 7.69
C GLN A 215 10.79 -16.56 6.22
N GLU A 216 9.96 -16.08 5.31
CA GLU A 216 10.10 -16.34 3.87
C GLU A 216 11.23 -15.51 3.23
N GLY A 217 11.73 -14.49 3.93
CA GLY A 217 12.77 -13.60 3.40
C GLY A 217 12.25 -12.54 2.43
N VAL A 218 10.96 -12.20 2.53
CA VAL A 218 10.35 -11.05 1.86
C VAL A 218 10.46 -9.85 2.79
N LYS A 219 11.15 -8.78 2.38
CA LYS A 219 11.31 -7.60 3.24
C LYS A 219 10.00 -6.85 3.34
N ARG A 220 9.72 -6.28 4.50
CA ARG A 220 8.49 -5.51 4.75
C ARG A 220 8.79 -4.11 5.24
N MET A 221 7.90 -3.18 4.91
CA MET A 221 7.94 -1.80 5.37
C MET A 221 6.53 -1.29 5.68
N GLY A 222 6.43 -0.20 6.45
CA GLY A 222 5.17 0.49 6.72
C GLY A 222 4.31 -0.12 7.82
N ALA A 223 4.81 -1.11 8.55
CA ALA A 223 4.19 -1.60 9.78
C ALA A 223 5.27 -2.12 10.74
N GLY A 224 4.97 -2.08 12.03
CA GLY A 224 5.92 -2.48 13.06
C GLY A 224 5.26 -2.73 14.42
N LYS A 225 6.06 -3.26 15.35
CA LYS A 225 5.68 -3.54 16.73
C LYS A 225 5.54 -2.27 17.57
N ASP A 226 6.07 -1.16 17.07
CA ASP A 226 5.96 0.18 17.63
C ASP A 226 6.14 1.25 16.54
N LEU A 227 6.08 2.51 16.96
CA LEU A 227 6.28 3.68 16.10
C LEU A 227 7.64 3.67 15.37
N GLU A 228 8.72 3.31 16.05
CA GLU A 228 10.06 3.37 15.47
C GLU A 228 10.20 2.32 14.37
N GLU A 229 9.75 1.09 14.61
CA GLU A 229 9.80 0.02 13.60
C GLU A 229 8.88 0.34 12.41
N ALA A 230 7.67 0.84 12.64
CA ALA A 230 6.72 1.11 11.56
C ALA A 230 7.25 2.17 10.56
N TYR A 231 7.95 3.19 11.06
CA TYR A 231 8.55 4.26 10.25
C TYR A 231 10.01 3.99 9.88
N LYS A 232 10.56 2.82 10.20
CA LYS A 232 11.93 2.44 9.81
C LYS A 232 11.96 2.05 8.33
N PRO A 233 12.89 2.60 7.53
CA PRO A 233 13.03 2.17 6.15
C PRO A 233 13.65 0.77 6.06
N VAL A 234 13.30 0.05 5.00
CA VAL A 234 14.13 -1.06 4.55
C VAL A 234 15.28 -0.47 3.73
N ILE A 235 16.51 -0.70 4.16
CA ILE A 235 17.71 -0.29 3.43
C ILE A 235 18.35 -1.51 2.77
N VAL A 236 18.57 -1.43 1.46
CA VAL A 236 19.29 -2.43 0.66
C VAL A 236 20.40 -1.77 -0.14
N GLU A 237 21.36 -2.56 -0.62
CA GLU A 237 22.46 -2.06 -1.43
C GLU A 237 22.67 -2.96 -2.65
N LYS A 238 22.76 -2.33 -3.83
CA LYS A 238 23.07 -2.99 -5.10
C LYS A 238 24.05 -2.16 -5.90
N ASP A 239 25.11 -2.79 -6.39
CA ASP A 239 26.14 -2.15 -7.22
C ASP A 239 26.67 -0.82 -6.63
N GLY A 240 26.82 -0.81 -5.31
CA GLY A 240 27.29 0.33 -4.52
C GLY A 240 26.25 1.43 -4.28
N VAL A 241 24.99 1.25 -4.70
CA VAL A 241 23.87 2.19 -4.47
C VAL A 241 23.03 1.71 -3.29
N LYS A 242 22.96 2.51 -2.22
CA LYS A 242 22.09 2.28 -1.06
C LYS A 242 20.71 2.89 -1.30
N ILE A 243 19.68 2.10 -1.05
CA ILE A 243 18.29 2.47 -1.33
C ILE A 243 17.48 2.27 -0.06
N ALA A 244 16.84 3.34 0.41
CA ALA A 244 15.89 3.31 1.51
C ALA A 244 14.46 3.25 0.95
N PHE A 245 13.69 2.25 1.37
CA PHE A 245 12.28 2.09 1.01
C PHE A 245 11.39 2.37 2.23
N PHE A 246 10.38 3.22 2.03
CA PHE A 246 9.34 3.51 3.01
C PHE A 246 7.97 3.04 2.53
N GLY A 247 7.15 2.59 3.48
CA GLY A 247 5.75 2.26 3.30
C GLY A 247 4.88 3.18 4.15
N PHE A 248 3.87 3.84 3.58
CA PHE A 248 2.94 4.69 4.32
C PHE A 248 1.48 4.47 3.92
N SER A 249 0.54 4.81 4.81
CA SER A 249 -0.89 4.78 4.49
C SER A 249 -1.63 6.03 4.94
N ARG A 250 -2.50 6.53 4.06
CA ARG A 250 -3.54 7.51 4.41
C ARG A 250 -4.94 6.89 4.46
N VAL A 251 -5.01 5.56 4.48
CA VAL A 251 -6.26 4.80 4.54
C VAL A 251 -6.11 3.82 5.69
N VAL A 252 -6.40 4.32 6.89
CA VAL A 252 -6.33 3.56 8.14
C VAL A 252 -7.72 3.54 8.76
N PRO A 253 -8.43 2.38 8.76
CA PRO A 253 -9.82 2.28 9.19
C PRO A 253 -10.07 2.73 10.63
N GLU A 254 -9.17 2.41 11.55
CA GLU A 254 -9.33 2.70 12.98
C GLU A 254 -8.10 3.43 13.52
N ALA A 255 -8.29 4.39 14.43
CA ALA A 255 -7.18 5.11 15.03
C ALA A 255 -6.20 4.19 15.77
N SER A 256 -6.71 3.09 16.34
CA SER A 256 -5.91 2.07 17.04
C SER A 256 -5.01 1.24 16.13
N TRP A 257 -5.16 1.35 14.81
CA TRP A 257 -4.30 0.65 13.85
C TRP A 257 -3.03 1.43 13.52
N LYS A 258 -2.95 2.70 13.91
CA LYS A 258 -1.75 3.53 13.74
C LYS A 258 -0.69 3.07 14.74
N ALA A 259 0.54 2.88 14.27
CA ALA A 259 1.67 2.60 15.15
C ALA A 259 1.90 3.75 16.14
N GLY A 260 2.29 3.42 17.37
CA GLY A 260 2.58 4.38 18.43
C GLY A 260 3.69 3.88 19.37
N PRO A 261 4.13 4.68 20.35
CA PRO A 261 5.16 4.24 21.30
C PRO A 261 4.73 2.95 22.03
N GLY A 262 5.47 1.86 21.79
CA GLY A 262 5.13 0.53 22.32
C GLY A 262 3.81 -0.06 21.81
N HIS A 263 3.27 0.50 20.72
CA HIS A 263 1.98 0.10 20.16
C HIS A 263 2.14 -0.29 18.69
N LEU A 264 1.84 -1.55 18.40
CA LEU A 264 1.90 -2.11 17.06
C LEU A 264 0.89 -1.46 16.13
N GLY A 265 1.29 -1.24 14.88
CA GLY A 265 0.39 -0.76 13.84
C GLY A 265 1.10 -0.41 12.56
N VAL A 266 0.40 0.34 11.72
CA VAL A 266 0.88 0.83 10.43
C VAL A 266 1.46 2.25 10.54
N ALA A 267 2.42 2.55 9.68
CA ALA A 267 2.93 3.90 9.48
C ALA A 267 1.92 4.72 8.66
N GLU A 268 1.26 5.63 9.34
CA GLU A 268 0.25 6.50 8.74
C GLU A 268 0.86 7.77 8.15
N THR A 269 0.09 8.49 7.32
CA THR A 269 0.49 9.80 6.80
C THR A 269 -0.62 10.85 6.86
N TYR A 270 -1.60 10.68 7.77
CA TYR A 270 -2.51 11.79 8.06
C TYR A 270 -1.75 12.93 8.76
N ASN A 271 -0.81 12.59 9.64
CA ASN A 271 0.19 13.53 10.14
C ASN A 271 1.48 13.41 9.32
N TYR A 272 1.61 14.26 8.30
CA TYR A 272 2.77 14.26 7.39
C TYR A 272 4.13 14.43 8.07
N LYS A 273 4.20 14.91 9.32
CA LYS A 273 5.46 15.23 9.99
C LYS A 273 6.32 13.98 10.21
N LEU A 274 5.72 12.88 10.68
CA LEU A 274 6.45 11.64 10.95
C LEU A 274 7.07 11.03 9.68
N PRO A 275 6.31 10.86 8.56
CA PRO A 275 6.89 10.46 7.29
C PRO A 275 8.01 11.39 6.79
N VAL A 276 7.79 12.71 6.85
CA VAL A 276 8.76 13.70 6.37
C VAL A 276 10.06 13.65 7.16
N GLU A 277 9.99 13.59 8.48
CA GLU A 277 11.17 13.47 9.34
C GLU A 277 11.92 12.15 9.09
N ALA A 278 11.20 11.04 8.88
CA ALA A 278 11.80 9.75 8.57
C ALA A 278 12.54 9.77 7.21
N ILE A 279 11.92 10.36 6.18
CA ILE A 279 12.53 10.52 4.84
C ILE A 279 13.79 11.39 4.93
N GLN A 280 13.74 12.51 5.66
CA GLN A 280 14.89 13.40 5.83
C GLN A 280 16.07 12.70 6.50
N LYS A 281 15.81 11.89 7.54
CA LYS A 281 16.84 11.08 8.20
C LYS A 281 17.45 10.06 7.24
N ALA A 282 16.62 9.33 6.50
CA ALA A 282 17.10 8.32 5.56
C ALA A 282 17.91 8.90 4.40
N LYS A 283 17.62 10.13 3.97
CA LYS A 283 18.42 10.78 2.91
C LYS A 283 19.87 11.03 3.31
N ALA A 284 20.18 11.08 4.61
CA ALA A 284 21.55 11.16 5.10
C ALA A 284 22.30 9.80 5.07
N GLU A 285 21.57 8.69 4.94
CA GLU A 285 22.10 7.33 5.09
C GLU A 285 22.01 6.50 3.79
N ALA A 286 21.19 6.92 2.83
CA ALA A 286 20.95 6.26 1.55
C ALA A 286 21.17 7.19 0.36
N ASP A 287 21.65 6.63 -0.76
CA ASP A 287 21.81 7.37 -2.02
C ASP A 287 20.44 7.68 -2.64
N LEU A 288 19.52 6.71 -2.58
CA LEU A 288 18.16 6.78 -3.10
C LEU A 288 17.12 6.59 -2.00
N VAL A 289 16.07 7.40 -1.99
CA VAL A 289 14.92 7.22 -1.11
C VAL A 289 13.65 7.01 -1.93
N VAL A 290 12.98 5.87 -1.74
CA VAL A 290 11.76 5.48 -2.43
C VAL A 290 10.62 5.40 -1.44
N VAL A 291 9.48 6.00 -1.78
CA VAL A 291 8.27 5.95 -0.95
C VAL A 291 7.17 5.19 -1.70
N VAL A 292 6.66 4.13 -1.08
CA VAL A 292 5.45 3.41 -1.52
C VAL A 292 4.31 3.76 -0.57
N THR A 293 3.18 4.20 -1.11
CA THR A 293 2.13 4.82 -0.27
C THR A 293 0.73 4.43 -0.73
N HIS A 294 -0.12 4.08 0.24
CA HIS A 294 -1.48 3.61 0.01
C HIS A 294 -2.49 4.73 0.37
N TRP A 295 -3.12 5.35 -0.63
CA TRP A 295 -3.81 6.64 -0.47
C TRP A 295 -4.86 6.98 -1.54
N GLY A 296 -5.54 8.11 -1.40
CA GLY A 296 -6.49 8.60 -2.40
C GLY A 296 -7.89 8.04 -2.22
N ILE A 297 -8.69 8.15 -3.26
CA ILE A 297 -10.12 7.80 -3.25
C ILE A 297 -10.33 6.61 -4.18
N GLU A 298 -10.99 5.56 -3.68
CA GLU A 298 -11.34 4.39 -4.47
C GLU A 298 -11.99 4.78 -5.82
N ARG A 299 -11.46 4.20 -6.89
CA ARG A 299 -11.94 4.31 -8.28
C ARG A 299 -11.86 5.71 -8.89
N SER A 300 -11.25 6.68 -8.22
CA SER A 300 -10.89 7.96 -8.82
C SER A 300 -9.63 7.80 -9.67
N ASP A 301 -9.70 8.12 -10.96
CA ASP A 301 -8.53 8.13 -11.85
C ASP A 301 -7.79 9.50 -11.88
N GLN A 302 -8.17 10.41 -10.98
CA GLN A 302 -7.45 11.64 -10.69
C GLN A 302 -6.98 11.65 -9.24
N PRO A 303 -5.71 12.02 -8.97
CA PRO A 303 -5.23 12.17 -7.61
C PRO A 303 -5.96 13.30 -6.89
N ASP A 304 -6.29 13.09 -5.61
CA ASP A 304 -6.85 14.14 -4.77
C ASP A 304 -5.75 15.11 -4.26
N LYS A 305 -6.16 16.21 -3.63
CA LYS A 305 -5.21 17.21 -3.10
C LYS A 305 -4.28 16.64 -2.01
N ASN A 306 -4.74 15.66 -1.23
CA ASN A 306 -3.90 15.06 -0.20
C ASN A 306 -2.77 14.27 -0.83
N GLN A 307 -3.05 13.52 -1.91
CA GLN A 307 -2.05 12.77 -2.66
C GLN A 307 -0.99 13.72 -3.21
N THR A 308 -1.38 14.80 -3.89
CA THR A 308 -0.43 15.75 -4.49
C THR A 308 0.39 16.49 -3.41
N ASP A 309 -0.26 17.02 -2.37
CA ASP A 309 0.43 17.72 -1.27
C ASP A 309 1.43 16.81 -0.54
N LEU A 310 1.07 15.54 -0.29
CA LEU A 310 1.96 14.59 0.40
C LEU A 310 3.12 14.15 -0.51
N ALA A 311 2.85 13.86 -1.79
CA ALA A 311 3.90 13.49 -2.74
C ALA A 311 4.97 14.58 -2.86
N HIS A 312 4.53 15.85 -2.97
CA HIS A 312 5.45 17.01 -2.99
C HIS A 312 6.24 17.13 -1.69
N ARG A 313 5.59 16.96 -0.52
CA ARG A 313 6.28 16.97 0.78
C ARG A 313 7.32 15.87 0.89
N TYR A 314 7.06 14.67 0.37
CA TYR A 314 8.02 13.57 0.38
C TYR A 314 9.25 13.87 -0.49
N ILE A 315 9.03 14.41 -1.70
CA ILE A 315 10.15 14.83 -2.56
C ILE A 315 10.94 15.97 -1.93
N ASP A 316 10.24 16.95 -1.34
CA ASP A 316 10.88 18.07 -0.62
C ASP A 316 11.68 17.59 0.60
N ALA A 317 11.27 16.48 1.21
CA ALA A 317 11.98 15.82 2.31
C ALA A 317 13.20 14.99 1.87
N GLY A 318 13.31 14.68 0.58
CA GLY A 318 14.45 13.93 0.02
C GLY A 318 14.08 12.65 -0.73
N ALA A 319 12.80 12.34 -0.94
CA ALA A 319 12.39 11.21 -1.77
C ALA A 319 12.79 11.41 -3.24
N ASP A 320 13.34 10.37 -3.84
CA ASP A 320 13.77 10.32 -5.24
C ASP A 320 12.68 9.74 -6.17
N LEU A 321 11.77 8.93 -5.62
CA LEU A 321 10.64 8.32 -6.31
C LEU A 321 9.47 8.09 -5.34
N VAL A 322 8.25 8.41 -5.76
CA VAL A 322 7.02 8.12 -5.02
C VAL A 322 6.09 7.25 -5.87
N VAL A 323 5.63 6.12 -5.32
CA VAL A 323 4.75 5.16 -5.99
C VAL A 323 3.51 4.90 -5.13
N GLY A 324 2.33 5.15 -5.69
CA GLY A 324 1.06 5.03 -4.99
C GLY A 324 0.26 3.77 -5.37
N GLY A 325 -0.69 3.42 -4.50
CA GLY A 325 -1.76 2.42 -4.69
C GLY A 325 -2.99 2.80 -3.87
N HIS A 326 -4.01 1.91 -3.78
CA HIS A 326 -5.34 2.07 -3.15
C HIS A 326 -6.53 2.43 -4.06
N PRO A 327 -6.45 3.38 -5.02
CA PRO A 327 -7.63 3.70 -5.83
C PRO A 327 -8.17 2.52 -6.65
N HIS A 328 -7.44 1.41 -6.71
CA HIS A 328 -7.73 0.21 -7.51
C HIS A 328 -7.84 0.49 -9.01
N VAL A 329 -7.43 1.68 -9.46
CA VAL A 329 -7.35 2.12 -10.84
C VAL A 329 -6.04 2.88 -11.03
N LEU A 330 -5.53 2.90 -12.25
CA LEU A 330 -4.40 3.74 -12.61
C LEU A 330 -4.72 5.22 -12.45
N GLN A 331 -3.77 5.97 -11.88
CA GLN A 331 -3.75 7.43 -11.89
C GLN A 331 -2.52 7.91 -12.65
N GLY A 332 -2.53 9.19 -13.03
CA GLY A 332 -1.45 9.79 -13.81
C GLY A 332 -0.10 9.88 -13.08
N PHE A 333 0.89 10.34 -13.83
CA PHE A 333 2.25 10.60 -13.37
C PHE A 333 2.49 12.11 -13.25
N GLU A 334 3.46 12.48 -12.42
CA GLU A 334 3.96 13.84 -12.32
C GLU A 334 5.47 13.85 -12.16
N GLN A 335 6.13 14.83 -12.80
CA GLN A 335 7.51 15.17 -12.48
C GLN A 335 7.54 16.43 -11.62
N TYR A 336 7.96 16.29 -10.36
CA TYR A 336 8.10 17.39 -9.42
C TYR A 336 9.57 17.52 -8.99
N LYS A 337 10.17 18.70 -9.22
CA LYS A 337 11.60 18.97 -8.96
C LYS A 337 12.57 17.93 -9.53
N GLY A 338 12.26 17.40 -10.72
CA GLY A 338 13.07 16.40 -11.41
C GLY A 338 12.94 14.98 -10.85
N LYS A 339 12.02 14.73 -9.91
CA LYS A 339 11.71 13.41 -9.35
C LYS A 339 10.32 12.96 -9.80
N TRP A 340 10.10 11.66 -9.85
CA TRP A 340 8.87 11.07 -10.38
C TRP A 340 7.89 10.71 -9.27
N ILE A 341 6.62 10.94 -9.57
CA ILE A 341 5.46 10.51 -8.78
C ILE A 341 4.57 9.67 -9.70
N ALA A 342 4.31 8.43 -9.31
CA ALA A 342 3.24 7.61 -9.87
C ALA A 342 2.10 7.56 -8.84
N TYR A 343 0.96 8.21 -9.11
CA TYR A 343 -0.06 8.41 -8.07
C TYR A 343 -0.84 7.14 -7.70
N SER A 344 -1.01 6.21 -8.64
CA SER A 344 -1.59 4.88 -8.40
C SER A 344 -1.21 3.94 -9.54
N LEU A 345 -0.73 2.75 -9.21
CA LEU A 345 -0.51 1.66 -10.17
C LEU A 345 -1.75 0.75 -10.35
N GLY A 346 -2.83 0.97 -9.59
CA GLY A 346 -4.03 0.14 -9.64
C GLY A 346 -3.82 -1.27 -9.07
N ASN A 347 -4.66 -2.21 -9.50
CA ASN A 347 -4.62 -3.60 -9.04
C ASN A 347 -3.62 -4.43 -9.85
N PHE A 348 -2.74 -5.19 -9.19
CA PHE A 348 -1.89 -6.16 -9.88
C PHE A 348 -2.47 -7.58 -9.79
N ILE A 349 -2.56 -8.12 -8.57
CA ILE A 349 -3.20 -9.41 -8.30
C ILE A 349 -4.45 -9.12 -7.48
N PHE A 350 -5.61 -9.25 -8.10
CA PHE A 350 -6.87 -8.87 -7.46
C PHE A 350 -8.05 -9.65 -8.03
N THR A 351 -9.20 -9.55 -7.35
CA THR A 351 -10.44 -10.12 -7.86
C THR A 351 -10.98 -9.33 -9.06
N THR A 352 -11.59 -10.02 -10.03
CA THR A 352 -12.29 -9.37 -11.14
C THR A 352 -13.64 -8.84 -10.65
N ASN A 353 -13.88 -7.55 -10.84
CA ASN A 353 -15.20 -6.93 -10.68
C ASN A 353 -15.73 -6.42 -12.04
N ASP A 354 -16.87 -5.76 -12.06
CA ASP A 354 -17.57 -5.26 -13.24
C ASP A 354 -17.07 -3.89 -13.76
N ASN A 355 -16.06 -3.30 -13.13
CA ASN A 355 -15.43 -2.04 -13.54
C ASN A 355 -14.12 -2.29 -14.31
N PRO A 356 -14.10 -2.10 -15.65
CA PRO A 356 -12.93 -2.40 -16.47
C PRO A 356 -11.68 -1.59 -16.13
N LYS A 357 -11.84 -0.37 -15.58
CA LYS A 357 -10.69 0.46 -15.17
C LYS A 357 -9.85 -0.21 -14.07
N THR A 358 -10.44 -1.14 -13.33
CA THR A 358 -9.75 -1.88 -12.25
C THR A 358 -8.96 -3.09 -12.75
N TRP A 359 -9.10 -3.43 -14.04
CA TRP A 359 -8.35 -4.50 -14.68
C TRP A 359 -7.07 -3.97 -15.35
N GLU A 360 -6.99 -2.66 -15.59
CA GLU A 360 -5.83 -2.02 -16.19
C GLU A 360 -4.81 -1.68 -15.10
N THR A 361 -3.57 -2.12 -15.30
CA THR A 361 -2.43 -1.80 -14.44
C THR A 361 -1.16 -1.69 -15.28
N VAL A 362 -0.05 -1.36 -14.64
CA VAL A 362 1.28 -1.37 -15.26
C VAL A 362 2.27 -2.02 -14.31
N ILE A 363 3.29 -2.67 -14.87
CA ILE A 363 4.55 -2.85 -14.13
C ILE A 363 5.37 -1.61 -14.43
N LEU A 364 5.73 -0.87 -13.39
CA LEU A 364 6.58 0.31 -13.50
C LEU A 364 8.03 -0.13 -13.29
N GLU A 365 8.84 -0.01 -14.33
CA GLU A 365 10.28 -0.27 -14.31
C GLU A 365 11.02 1.06 -14.14
N ALA A 366 11.80 1.18 -13.07
CA ALA A 366 12.62 2.34 -12.78
C ALA A 366 14.10 1.97 -12.86
N ALA A 367 14.88 2.75 -13.58
CA ALA A 367 16.33 2.62 -13.59
C ALA A 367 16.94 3.88 -12.96
N CYS A 368 17.54 3.72 -11.78
CA CYS A 368 17.99 4.83 -10.93
C CYS A 368 19.52 4.77 -10.74
N SER A 369 20.15 5.92 -10.54
CA SER A 369 21.57 6.01 -10.15
C SER A 369 21.73 7.05 -9.04
N LYS A 370 22.92 7.13 -8.44
CA LYS A 370 23.21 8.14 -7.41
C LYS A 370 23.11 9.58 -7.93
N ASP A 371 23.48 9.78 -9.19
CA ASP A 371 23.72 11.10 -9.76
C ASP A 371 22.55 11.59 -10.64
N THR A 372 21.67 10.69 -11.07
CA THR A 372 20.59 11.00 -12.00
C THR A 372 19.23 10.61 -11.43
N SER A 373 18.20 11.40 -11.76
CA SER A 373 16.81 10.98 -11.56
C SER A 373 16.55 9.63 -12.22
N CYS A 374 15.65 8.84 -11.64
CA CYS A 374 15.23 7.58 -12.24
C CYS A 374 14.61 7.81 -13.63
N SER A 375 14.96 6.98 -14.61
CA SER A 375 14.16 6.82 -15.83
C SER A 375 13.03 5.83 -15.57
N ILE A 376 11.84 6.08 -16.13
CA ILE A 376 10.65 5.25 -15.91
C ILE A 376 10.17 4.69 -17.25
N HIS A 377 9.95 3.39 -17.27
CA HIS A 377 9.34 2.63 -18.35
C HIS A 377 8.14 1.84 -17.82
N LEU A 378 7.06 1.76 -18.60
CA LEU A 378 5.83 1.08 -18.21
C LEU A 378 5.60 -0.14 -19.09
N VAL A 379 5.33 -1.28 -18.47
CA VAL A 379 4.81 -2.47 -19.16
C VAL A 379 3.29 -2.49 -18.96
N PRO A 380 2.46 -2.43 -20.03
CA PRO A 380 1.01 -2.35 -19.89
C PRO A 380 0.47 -3.74 -19.57
N ILE A 381 -0.30 -3.86 -18.49
CA ILE A 381 -0.82 -5.14 -17.99
C ILE A 381 -2.34 -5.09 -17.88
N LEU A 382 -2.99 -6.13 -18.39
CA LEU A 382 -4.38 -6.43 -18.06
C LEU A 382 -4.41 -7.53 -17.01
N THR A 383 -5.02 -7.26 -15.86
CA THR A 383 -5.25 -8.26 -14.81
C THR A 383 -6.71 -8.68 -14.77
N LYS A 384 -6.95 -9.97 -14.98
CA LYS A 384 -8.26 -10.60 -14.81
C LYS A 384 -8.05 -11.94 -14.13
N SER A 385 -8.95 -12.26 -13.20
CA SER A 385 -8.97 -13.52 -12.48
C SER A 385 -7.63 -13.80 -11.78
N ALA A 386 -7.07 -12.78 -11.13
CA ALA A 386 -5.75 -12.84 -10.50
C ALA A 386 -4.58 -13.19 -11.43
N LEU A 387 -4.71 -13.02 -12.75
CA LEU A 387 -3.67 -13.31 -13.74
C LEU A 387 -3.23 -12.03 -14.48
N PRO A 388 -2.31 -11.23 -13.91
CA PRO A 388 -1.65 -10.15 -14.65
C PRO A 388 -1.02 -10.67 -15.94
N THR A 389 -1.39 -10.07 -17.07
CA THR A 389 -0.93 -10.47 -18.41
C THR A 389 -0.54 -9.23 -19.23
N PRO A 390 0.62 -9.22 -19.90
CA PRO A 390 0.99 -8.13 -20.80
C PRO A 390 -0.07 -7.88 -21.88
N MET A 391 -0.40 -6.60 -22.11
CA MET A 391 -1.35 -6.20 -23.15
C MET A 391 -0.74 -6.35 -24.54
N SER A 392 -1.62 -6.39 -25.56
CA SER A 392 -1.21 -6.22 -26.96
C SER A 392 -0.56 -4.84 -27.17
N ILE A 393 0.24 -4.68 -28.23
CA ILE A 393 0.84 -3.38 -28.58
C ILE A 393 -0.25 -2.31 -28.78
N GLU A 394 -1.37 -2.67 -29.41
CA GLU A 394 -2.46 -1.74 -29.68
C GLU A 394 -3.17 -1.29 -28.40
N ASP A 395 -3.49 -2.23 -27.51
CA ASP A 395 -4.18 -1.90 -26.24
C ASP A 395 -3.24 -1.19 -25.26
N GLY A 396 -1.96 -1.57 -25.25
CA GLY A 396 -0.93 -0.86 -24.51
C GLY A 396 -0.79 0.60 -24.96
N ALA A 397 -0.78 0.87 -26.28
CA ALA A 397 -0.73 2.22 -26.80
C ALA A 397 -1.95 3.06 -26.40
N LYS A 398 -3.17 2.48 -26.38
CA LYS A 398 -4.38 3.15 -25.89
C LYS A 398 -4.26 3.47 -24.40
N LEU A 399 -3.74 2.55 -23.59
CA LEU A 399 -3.50 2.76 -22.18
C LEU A 399 -2.50 3.90 -21.94
N PHE A 400 -1.37 3.92 -22.65
CA PHE A 400 -0.35 4.96 -22.54
C PHE A 400 -0.87 6.34 -22.99
N GLN A 401 -1.70 6.39 -24.03
CA GLN A 401 -2.37 7.61 -24.43
C GLN A 401 -3.29 8.15 -23.32
N ARG A 402 -4.09 7.28 -22.70
CA ARG A 402 -4.92 7.65 -21.54
C ARG A 402 -4.08 8.14 -20.38
N LEU A 403 -3.02 7.41 -20.01
CA LEU A 403 -2.09 7.80 -18.94
C LEU A 403 -1.46 9.16 -19.22
N SER A 404 -1.06 9.44 -20.46
CA SER A 404 -0.58 10.75 -20.87
C SER A 404 -1.61 11.85 -20.68
N GLN A 405 -2.89 11.60 -20.91
CA GLN A 405 -3.95 12.59 -20.76
C GLN A 405 -4.23 12.92 -19.29
N ILE A 406 -4.18 11.93 -18.40
CA ILE A 406 -4.45 12.10 -16.97
C ILE A 406 -3.20 12.49 -16.15
N SER A 407 -2.01 12.50 -16.77
CA SER A 407 -0.75 12.88 -16.12
C SER A 407 -0.53 14.39 -16.09
N HIS A 408 0.03 14.89 -14.98
CA HIS A 408 0.34 16.30 -14.76
C HIS A 408 1.81 16.60 -15.07
N GLY A 409 2.08 17.38 -16.13
CA GLY A 409 3.46 17.70 -16.52
C GLY A 409 4.30 16.51 -17.00
N ALA A 410 3.66 15.36 -17.27
CA ALA A 410 4.28 14.15 -17.78
C ALA A 410 3.49 13.55 -18.94
N GLN A 411 4.18 12.81 -19.80
CA GLN A 411 3.64 12.05 -20.93
C GLN A 411 4.26 10.66 -20.98
N VAL A 412 3.53 9.72 -21.57
CA VAL A 412 3.93 8.34 -21.82
C VAL A 412 3.90 8.12 -23.32
N ASP A 413 5.03 7.76 -23.91
CA ASP A 413 5.08 7.46 -25.35
C ASP A 413 4.47 6.09 -25.67
N THR A 414 4.37 5.75 -26.96
CA THR A 414 3.80 4.47 -27.41
C THR A 414 4.64 3.24 -27.03
N GLN A 415 5.89 3.45 -26.58
CA GLN A 415 6.78 2.41 -26.10
C GLN A 415 6.73 2.27 -24.57
N GLY A 416 5.99 3.13 -23.86
CA GLY A 416 5.87 3.09 -22.41
C GLY A 416 6.90 3.94 -21.66
N ASN A 417 7.74 4.73 -22.35
CA ASN A 417 8.68 5.62 -21.67
C ASN A 417 7.95 6.85 -21.12
N VAL A 418 8.18 7.15 -19.84
CA VAL A 418 7.63 8.35 -19.20
C VAL A 418 8.62 9.49 -19.31
N SER A 419 8.17 10.65 -19.80
CA SER A 419 8.98 11.85 -19.97
C SER A 419 8.22 13.10 -19.54
N LYS A 420 8.96 14.16 -19.24
CA LYS A 420 8.39 15.46 -18.88
C LYS A 420 7.72 16.08 -20.11
N LYS A 421 6.56 16.70 -19.94
CA LYS A 421 5.89 17.51 -20.97
C LYS A 421 6.53 18.89 -21.13
#